data_AF-A0AAJ6F1S1-F1
#
_entry.id   AF-A0AAJ6F1S1-F1
#
_cell.length_a   1.000
_cell.length_b   1.000
_cell.length_c   1.000
_cell.angle_alpha   90.00
_cell.angle_beta   90.00
_cell.angle_gamma   90.00
#
_symmetry.space_group_name_H-M   'P 1'
#
loop_
_entity.id
_entity.type
_entity.pdbx_description
1 polymer ?
#
loop_
_entity_poly.entity_id
_entity_poly.type
_entity_poly.pdbx_seq_one_letter_code
_entity_poly.pdbx_strand_id
1 'polypeptide(L)'
;MKLTEFTTAASDYAAHVDALFILLSVVSGAVVALVAGLITYFLIRYHRGSGAPRGETPERLNREIEIGWTATTFFTFLFLFWWAASRQLSALATPEPALEIHVVAKQWMWRIQHPSGAREIDELHVPVHTNVRLIMTSQDAIHDLYLPALRLKQDVLPDRYTYLSFNATKTGVFHLTCAEFCGTDHSVMAGRLVVVTPEEYSRWNAALPEGDDLAHQGKALFLSLGCSGCHTPGSTVHAPDLKGVFGSSVQLADGRTVTADEAYLRDCILLPDKNRVAGFPPLMPNFSGSVTPGQVISLVAYIKSLSGQSADTGQGAPLP
;
A
#
# COMPACT_ATOMS: atom_id res chain seq x y z
N MET A 1 19.51 -7.99 -13.35
CA MET A 1 19.40 -7.19 -12.12
C MET A 1 20.74 -6.54 -11.84
N LYS A 2 20.84 -5.22 -11.94
CA LYS A 2 22.07 -4.46 -11.65
C LYS A 2 22.08 -4.04 -10.17
N LEU A 3 23.25 -4.02 -9.53
CA LEU A 3 23.39 -3.60 -8.13
C LEU A 3 22.78 -2.22 -7.85
N THR A 4 22.84 -1.33 -8.85
CA THR A 4 22.27 0.02 -8.81
C THR A 4 20.76 0.06 -8.57
N GLU A 5 20.03 -1.01 -8.93
CA GLU A 5 18.58 -1.13 -8.73
C GLU A 5 18.23 -1.28 -7.24
N PHE A 6 19.14 -1.90 -6.47
CA PHE A 6 18.99 -2.04 -5.02
C PHE A 6 19.67 -0.93 -4.24
N THR A 7 20.65 -0.22 -4.77
CA THR A 7 21.33 0.86 -4.02
C THR A 7 20.69 2.23 -4.25
N THR A 8 19.80 2.38 -5.23
CA THR A 8 19.13 3.67 -5.47
C THR A 8 17.97 3.84 -4.49
N ALA A 9 18.05 4.86 -3.64
CA ALA A 9 16.92 5.36 -2.87
C ALA A 9 16.15 6.40 -3.70
N ALA A 10 14.88 6.10 -4.01
CA ALA A 10 14.01 6.94 -4.84
C ALA A 10 12.73 7.41 -4.11
N SER A 11 12.69 7.29 -2.78
CA SER A 11 11.67 7.86 -1.89
C SER A 11 12.28 8.38 -0.60
N ASP A 12 11.53 9.22 0.12
CA ASP A 12 11.86 9.63 1.48
C ASP A 12 11.97 8.42 2.42
N TYR A 13 11.09 7.42 2.24
CA TYR A 13 11.12 6.17 3.00
C TYR A 13 12.39 5.35 2.76
N ALA A 14 12.84 5.24 1.51
CA ALA A 14 14.01 4.45 1.15
C ALA A 14 15.29 4.92 1.86
N ALA A 15 15.51 6.24 1.94
CA ALA A 15 16.67 6.81 2.63
C ALA A 15 16.69 6.45 4.12
N HIS A 16 15.52 6.40 4.77
CA HIS A 16 15.42 6.01 6.18
C HIS A 16 15.70 4.52 6.39
N VAL A 17 15.16 3.66 5.54
CA VAL A 17 15.43 2.22 5.57
C VAL A 17 16.92 1.95 5.37
N ASP A 18 17.54 2.61 4.38
CA ASP A 18 18.96 2.43 4.09
C ASP A 18 19.85 2.85 5.27
N ALA A 19 19.54 3.96 5.94
CA ALA A 19 20.28 4.38 7.13
C ALA A 19 20.19 3.36 8.28
N LEU A 20 19.01 2.77 8.49
CA LEU A 20 18.80 1.72 9.50
C LEU A 20 19.59 0.46 9.16
N PHE A 21 19.54 0.02 7.89
CA PHE A 21 20.29 -1.15 7.43
C PHE A 21 21.80 -0.94 7.51
N ILE A 22 22.30 0.26 7.18
CA ILE A 22 23.72 0.60 7.31
C ILE A 22 24.15 0.52 8.78
N LEU A 23 23.40 1.16 9.71
CA LEU A 23 23.75 1.10 11.13
C LEU A 23 23.75 -0.36 11.63
N LEU A 24 22.72 -1.12 11.30
CA LEU A 24 22.61 -2.52 11.70
C LEU A 24 23.80 -3.32 11.16
N SER A 25 24.14 -3.16 9.88
CA SER A 25 25.25 -3.86 9.25
C SER A 25 26.60 -3.51 9.88
N VAL A 26 26.83 -2.23 10.23
CA VAL A 26 28.05 -1.78 10.90
C VAL A 26 28.14 -2.37 12.31
N VAL A 27 27.06 -2.31 13.09
CA VAL A 27 27.03 -2.87 14.45
C VAL A 27 27.23 -4.39 14.42
N SER A 28 26.52 -5.10 13.55
CA SER A 28 26.69 -6.54 13.37
C SER A 28 28.10 -6.89 12.91
N GLY A 29 28.66 -6.14 11.96
CA GLY A 29 30.04 -6.33 11.49
C GLY A 29 31.06 -6.13 12.60
N ALA A 30 30.90 -5.11 13.44
CA ALA A 30 31.77 -4.85 14.58
C ALA A 30 31.70 -5.97 15.62
N VAL A 31 30.51 -6.47 15.93
CA VAL A 31 30.33 -7.61 16.85
C VAL A 31 30.95 -8.88 16.29
N VAL A 32 30.73 -9.19 15.00
CA VAL A 32 31.34 -10.34 14.33
C VAL A 32 32.87 -10.23 14.35
N ALA A 33 33.43 -9.07 14.03
CA ALA A 33 34.87 -8.83 14.06
C ALA A 33 35.45 -8.99 15.48
N LEU A 34 34.76 -8.48 16.51
CA LEU A 34 35.16 -8.65 17.90
C LEU A 34 35.17 -10.13 18.31
N VAL A 35 34.07 -10.85 18.07
CA VAL A 35 33.95 -12.27 18.46
C VAL A 35 34.95 -13.13 17.68
N ALA A 36 35.04 -12.96 16.36
CA ALA A 36 36.01 -13.67 15.54
C ALA A 36 37.46 -13.35 15.96
N GLY A 37 37.74 -12.09 16.28
CA GLY A 37 39.03 -11.64 16.80
C GLY A 37 39.39 -12.28 18.14
N LEU A 38 38.45 -12.31 19.09
CA LEU A 38 38.63 -12.96 20.39
C LEU A 38 38.83 -14.48 20.25
N ILE A 39 38.03 -15.14 19.42
CA ILE A 39 38.19 -16.57 19.12
C ILE A 39 39.57 -16.82 18.52
N THR A 40 39.97 -16.05 17.51
CA THR A 40 41.27 -16.18 16.85
C THR A 40 42.42 -15.95 17.84
N TYR A 41 42.30 -14.91 18.66
CA TYR A 41 43.27 -14.60 19.70
C TYR A 41 43.39 -15.75 20.70
N PHE A 42 42.27 -16.30 21.19
CA PHE A 42 42.29 -17.41 22.14
C PHE A 42 42.84 -18.70 21.53
N LEU A 43 42.52 -18.99 20.27
CA LEU A 43 43.09 -20.12 19.53
C LEU A 43 44.62 -20.00 19.46
N ILE A 44 45.17 -18.81 19.18
CA ILE A 44 46.62 -18.59 19.08
C ILE A 44 47.27 -18.59 20.47
N ARG A 45 46.73 -17.82 21.43
CA ARG A 45 47.34 -17.57 22.73
C ARG A 45 47.28 -18.75 23.69
N TYR A 46 46.20 -19.53 23.63
CA TYR A 46 45.90 -20.62 24.57
C TYR A 46 45.97 -22.03 23.93
N HIS A 47 46.52 -22.15 22.72
CA HIS A 47 46.73 -23.46 22.05
C HIS A 47 47.48 -24.47 22.93
N ARG A 48 47.31 -25.76 22.62
CA ARG A 48 47.98 -26.85 23.34
C ARG A 48 49.51 -26.74 23.17
N GLY A 49 50.25 -26.65 24.27
CA GLY A 49 51.69 -26.41 24.27
C GLY A 49 52.09 -24.97 24.63
N SER A 50 51.13 -24.02 24.68
CA SER A 50 51.39 -22.66 25.14
C SER A 50 51.64 -22.59 26.66
N GLY A 51 52.58 -21.74 27.08
CA GLY A 51 52.85 -21.38 28.48
C GLY A 51 51.85 -20.36 29.04
N ALA A 52 50.63 -20.30 28.50
CA ALA A 52 49.60 -19.38 28.98
C ALA A 52 49.23 -19.69 30.44
N PRO A 53 49.10 -18.69 31.31
CA PRO A 53 48.57 -18.92 32.65
C PRO A 53 47.13 -19.45 32.52
N ARG A 54 46.88 -20.60 33.16
CA ARG A 54 45.56 -21.23 33.25
C ARG A 54 45.22 -21.29 34.73
N GLY A 55 44.17 -20.60 35.14
CA GLY A 55 43.71 -20.53 36.53
C GLY A 55 42.26 -20.06 36.57
N GLU A 56 41.66 -20.11 37.75
CA GLU A 56 40.28 -19.65 37.94
C GLU A 56 40.20 -18.13 37.73
N THR A 57 39.22 -17.70 36.95
CA THR A 57 38.86 -16.28 36.81
C THR A 57 38.13 -15.81 38.06
N PRO A 58 38.40 -14.61 38.60
CA PRO A 58 37.68 -14.09 39.76
C PRO A 58 36.15 -14.02 39.51
N GLU A 59 35.35 -14.51 40.46
CA GLU A 59 33.87 -14.57 40.31
C GLU A 59 33.24 -13.18 40.06
N ARG A 60 33.77 -12.13 40.69
CA ARG A 60 33.31 -10.74 40.47
C ARG A 60 33.52 -10.28 39.02
N LEU A 61 34.64 -10.65 38.41
CA LEU A 61 34.96 -10.30 37.03
C LEU A 61 33.93 -10.93 36.08
N ASN A 62 33.54 -12.18 36.34
CA ASN A 62 32.53 -12.87 35.54
C ASN A 62 31.16 -12.20 35.64
N ARG A 63 30.71 -11.86 36.86
CA ARG A 63 29.42 -11.20 37.07
C ARG A 63 29.35 -9.80 36.45
N GLU A 64 30.41 -9.00 36.59
CA GLU A 64 30.46 -7.65 36.01
C GLU A 64 30.47 -7.69 34.48
N ILE A 65 31.23 -8.62 33.89
CA ILE A 65 31.19 -8.87 32.44
C ILE A 65 29.78 -9.30 32.04
N GLU A 66 29.16 -10.23 32.76
CA GLU A 66 27.84 -10.78 32.46
C GLU A 66 26.72 -9.74 32.51
N ILE A 67 26.76 -8.85 33.50
CA ILE A 67 25.82 -7.72 33.59
C ILE A 67 26.10 -6.73 32.46
N GLY A 68 27.38 -6.42 32.20
CA GLY A 68 27.79 -5.45 31.20
C GLY A 68 27.32 -5.78 29.78
N TRP A 69 27.60 -6.98 29.27
CA TRP A 69 27.18 -7.36 27.91
C TRP A 69 25.66 -7.55 27.79
N THR A 70 24.99 -8.07 28.83
CA THR A 70 23.53 -8.24 28.84
C THR A 70 22.82 -6.89 28.81
N ALA A 71 23.23 -5.96 29.68
CA ALA A 71 22.68 -4.61 29.72
C ALA A 71 22.95 -3.85 28.41
N THR A 72 24.19 -3.93 27.90
CA THR A 72 24.56 -3.29 26.62
C THR A 72 23.69 -3.80 25.48
N THR A 73 23.48 -5.12 25.39
CA THR A 73 22.61 -5.73 24.38
C THR A 73 21.17 -5.25 24.55
N PHE A 74 20.62 -5.33 25.76
CA PHE A 74 19.25 -4.90 26.05
C PHE A 74 19.00 -3.45 25.63
N PHE A 75 19.83 -2.51 26.06
CA PHE A 75 19.64 -1.09 25.73
C PHE A 75 19.87 -0.78 24.25
N THR A 76 20.77 -1.50 23.59
CA THR A 76 20.97 -1.36 22.14
C THR A 76 19.72 -1.78 21.37
N PHE A 77 19.16 -2.94 21.67
CA PHE A 77 17.93 -3.42 21.02
C PHE A 77 16.72 -2.53 21.35
N LEU A 78 16.62 -2.04 22.59
CA LEU A 78 15.55 -1.12 22.98
C LEU A 78 15.64 0.20 22.20
N PHE A 79 16.84 0.75 22.02
CA PHE A 79 17.07 1.94 21.20
C PHE A 79 16.71 1.70 19.73
N LEU A 80 17.20 0.60 19.13
CA LEU A 80 16.90 0.26 17.74
C LEU A 80 15.39 0.06 17.51
N PHE A 81 14.70 -0.62 18.44
CA PHE A 81 13.27 -0.79 18.41
C PHE A 81 12.54 0.57 18.46
N TRP A 82 12.88 1.42 19.42
CA TRP A 82 12.28 2.75 19.55
C TRP A 82 12.50 3.60 18.28
N TRP A 83 13.73 3.58 17.75
CA TRP A 83 14.07 4.33 16.55
C TRP A 83 13.31 3.83 15.31
N ALA A 84 13.25 2.52 15.09
CA ALA A 84 12.51 1.91 13.99
C ALA A 84 10.99 2.16 14.12
N ALA A 85 10.43 1.93 15.31
CA ALA A 85 9.00 2.07 15.56
C ALA A 85 8.52 3.52 15.42
N SER A 86 9.26 4.49 15.97
CA SER A 86 8.91 5.91 15.85
C SER A 86 8.86 6.36 14.38
N ARG A 87 9.81 5.90 13.56
CA ARG A 87 9.84 6.18 12.12
C ARG A 87 8.70 5.52 11.36
N GLN A 88 8.38 4.27 11.67
CA GLN A 88 7.27 3.56 11.03
C GLN A 88 5.93 4.22 11.35
N LEU A 89 5.72 4.64 12.60
CA LEU A 89 4.50 5.36 13.00
C LEU A 89 4.36 6.69 12.26
N SER A 90 5.46 7.44 12.06
CA SER A 90 5.44 8.65 11.25
C SER A 90 5.12 8.38 9.77
N ALA A 91 5.57 7.25 9.22
CA ALA A 91 5.27 6.87 7.84
C ALA A 91 3.79 6.49 7.63
N LEU A 92 3.14 5.92 8.65
CA LEU A 92 1.70 5.61 8.63
C LEU A 92 0.82 6.87 8.62
N ALA A 93 1.32 7.99 9.13
CA ALA A 93 0.63 9.29 9.10
C ALA A 93 0.81 10.00 7.75
N THR A 94 0.62 9.28 6.63
CA THR A 94 0.74 9.88 5.30
C THR A 94 -0.33 10.98 5.13
N PRO A 95 0.02 12.17 4.61
CA PRO A 95 -0.96 13.21 4.28
C PRO A 95 -2.03 12.68 3.31
N GLU A 96 -3.17 13.38 3.23
CA GLU A 96 -4.20 13.11 2.22
C GLU A 96 -3.54 12.90 0.83
N PRO A 97 -3.85 11.78 0.15
CA PRO A 97 -3.19 11.45 -1.10
C PRO A 97 -3.54 12.48 -2.16
N ALA A 98 -2.52 12.97 -2.85
CA ALA A 98 -2.70 13.88 -3.98
C ALA A 98 -3.13 13.12 -5.24
N LEU A 99 -2.82 11.82 -5.31
CA LEU A 99 -3.13 10.97 -6.45
C LEU A 99 -3.46 9.55 -5.98
N GLU A 100 -4.66 9.06 -6.31
CA GLU A 100 -5.07 7.67 -6.10
C GLU A 100 -4.92 6.88 -7.39
N ILE A 101 -4.31 5.70 -7.33
CA ILE A 101 -4.16 4.82 -8.49
C ILE A 101 -4.64 3.44 -8.09
N HIS A 102 -5.47 2.82 -8.91
CA HIS A 102 -5.96 1.48 -8.65
C HIS A 102 -5.07 0.44 -9.30
N VAL A 103 -4.73 -0.61 -8.55
CA VAL A 103 -3.93 -1.73 -9.04
C VAL A 103 -4.69 -3.03 -8.84
N VAL A 104 -4.85 -3.80 -9.91
CA VAL A 104 -5.39 -5.16 -9.84
C VAL A 104 -4.30 -6.14 -10.21
N ALA A 105 -3.90 -6.97 -9.26
CA ALA A 105 -2.98 -8.07 -9.49
C ALA A 105 -3.73 -9.27 -10.11
N LYS A 106 -3.10 -9.91 -11.09
CA LYS A 106 -3.58 -11.14 -11.72
C LYS A 106 -2.36 -11.97 -12.10
N GLN A 107 -2.42 -13.29 -12.08
CA GLN A 107 -1.42 -14.16 -12.67
C GLN A 107 -1.27 -13.85 -14.19
N TRP A 108 -0.13 -13.35 -14.69
CA TRP A 108 1.05 -12.81 -14.00
C TRP A 108 1.38 -11.41 -14.54
N MET A 109 0.51 -10.46 -14.24
CA MET A 109 0.53 -9.08 -14.72
C MET A 109 -0.08 -8.13 -13.69
N TRP A 110 0.34 -6.88 -13.75
CA TRP A 110 -0.21 -5.76 -12.99
C TRP A 110 -1.13 -4.95 -13.89
N ARG A 111 -2.41 -4.80 -13.52
CA ARG A 111 -3.32 -3.87 -14.20
C ARG A 111 -3.42 -2.59 -13.41
N ILE A 112 -2.96 -1.50 -13.98
CA ILE A 112 -2.99 -0.18 -13.34
C ILE A 112 -4.10 0.66 -13.99
N GLN A 113 -4.85 1.38 -13.17
CA GLN A 113 -5.89 2.30 -13.62
C GLN A 113 -5.77 3.64 -12.88
N HIS A 114 -5.63 4.71 -13.66
CA HIS A 114 -5.52 6.07 -13.16
C HIS A 114 -6.90 6.73 -13.05
N PRO A 115 -7.04 7.79 -12.24
CA PRO A 115 -8.33 8.49 -12.07
C PRO A 115 -8.95 8.98 -13.37
N SER A 116 -8.10 9.38 -14.32
CA SER A 116 -8.47 9.83 -15.68
C SER A 116 -9.09 8.73 -16.54
N GLY A 117 -9.05 7.47 -16.11
CA GLY A 117 -9.45 6.32 -16.93
C GLY A 117 -8.30 5.72 -17.74
N ALA A 118 -7.12 6.34 -17.76
CA ALA A 118 -5.89 5.78 -18.32
C ALA A 118 -5.57 4.41 -17.70
N ARG A 119 -5.20 3.44 -18.55
CA ARG A 119 -4.92 2.06 -18.14
C ARG A 119 -3.56 1.62 -18.62
N GLU A 120 -2.85 0.93 -17.74
CA GLU A 120 -1.54 0.37 -18.04
C GLU A 120 -1.52 -1.12 -17.68
N ILE A 121 -0.64 -1.85 -18.33
CA ILE A 121 -0.29 -3.23 -17.98
C ILE A 121 1.22 -3.24 -17.71
N ASP A 122 1.60 -3.71 -16.53
CA ASP A 122 2.99 -3.84 -16.09
C ASP A 122 3.79 -2.51 -16.08
N GLU A 123 3.09 -1.38 -16.12
CA GLU A 123 3.67 -0.04 -16.00
C GLU A 123 2.85 0.79 -15.01
N LEU A 124 3.54 1.58 -14.19
CA LEU A 124 2.96 2.49 -13.22
C LEU A 124 3.61 3.85 -13.40
N HIS A 125 2.96 4.76 -14.11
CA HIS A 125 3.42 6.14 -14.23
C HIS A 125 3.03 6.96 -13.01
N VAL A 126 3.97 7.71 -12.45
CA VAL A 126 3.70 8.63 -11.33
C VAL A 126 4.49 9.92 -11.46
N PRO A 127 3.95 11.05 -11.00
CA PRO A 127 4.71 12.29 -10.88
C PRO A 127 5.66 12.24 -9.66
N VAL A 128 6.88 12.73 -9.83
CA VAL A 128 7.83 12.96 -8.73
C VAL A 128 7.27 13.99 -7.73
N HIS A 129 7.68 13.89 -6.46
CA HIS A 129 7.29 14.76 -5.35
C HIS A 129 5.79 14.85 -5.08
N THR A 130 5.02 13.84 -5.51
CA THR A 130 3.58 13.75 -5.30
C THR A 130 3.26 12.59 -4.38
N ASN A 131 2.36 12.81 -3.42
CA ASN A 131 1.86 11.75 -2.55
C ASN A 131 0.90 10.85 -3.32
N VAL A 132 1.36 9.66 -3.67
CA VAL A 132 0.58 8.64 -4.39
C VAL A 132 0.05 7.62 -3.40
N ARG A 133 -1.22 7.25 -3.53
CA ARG A 133 -1.83 6.10 -2.84
C ARG A 133 -2.27 5.07 -3.85
N LEU A 134 -1.69 3.88 -3.78
CA LEU A 134 -2.16 2.72 -4.52
C LEU A 134 -3.29 2.06 -3.74
N ILE A 135 -4.42 1.83 -4.41
CA ILE A 135 -5.55 1.06 -3.90
C ILE A 135 -5.54 -0.27 -4.65
N MET A 136 -5.18 -1.34 -3.95
CA MET A 136 -4.75 -2.58 -4.60
C MET A 136 -5.61 -3.76 -4.18
N THR A 137 -5.95 -4.62 -5.12
CA THR A 137 -6.63 -5.89 -4.86
C THR A 137 -6.15 -6.96 -5.84
N SER A 138 -6.35 -8.23 -5.50
CA SER A 138 -6.05 -9.34 -6.40
C SER A 138 -7.32 -9.94 -6.98
N GLN A 139 -7.23 -10.35 -8.25
CA GLN A 139 -8.28 -11.11 -8.93
C GLN A 139 -8.16 -12.63 -8.70
N ASP A 140 -7.02 -13.13 -8.23
CA ASP A 140 -6.74 -14.57 -8.12
C ASP A 140 -5.98 -14.96 -6.84
N ALA A 141 -4.65 -14.98 -6.86
CA ALA A 141 -3.79 -15.41 -5.76
C ALA A 141 -3.39 -14.24 -4.86
N ILE A 142 -2.69 -14.53 -3.76
CA ILE A 142 -1.97 -13.47 -3.04
C ILE A 142 -0.76 -13.09 -3.88
N HIS A 143 -0.56 -11.78 -4.06
CA HIS A 143 0.64 -11.19 -4.66
C HIS A 143 1.27 -10.24 -3.65
N ASP A 144 2.47 -9.72 -3.93
CA ASP A 144 3.07 -8.62 -3.17
C ASP A 144 3.64 -7.64 -4.18
N LEU A 145 3.12 -6.41 -4.18
CA LEU A 145 3.63 -5.35 -5.02
C LEU A 145 4.91 -4.81 -4.39
N TYR A 146 6.06 -5.11 -4.99
CA TYR A 146 7.35 -4.66 -4.50
C TYR A 146 8.00 -3.63 -5.44
N LEU A 147 8.36 -2.48 -4.88
CA LEU A 147 9.11 -1.41 -5.51
C LEU A 147 10.48 -1.27 -4.82
N PRO A 148 11.52 -2.01 -5.26
CA PRO A 148 12.81 -2.06 -4.58
C PRO A 148 13.44 -0.69 -4.36
N ALA A 149 13.44 0.18 -5.37
CA ALA A 149 14.03 1.52 -5.30
C ALA A 149 13.34 2.44 -4.28
N LEU A 150 12.10 2.14 -3.89
CA LEU A 150 11.35 2.85 -2.86
C LEU A 150 11.44 2.16 -1.49
N ARG A 151 12.02 0.95 -1.40
CA ARG A 151 12.02 0.05 -0.23
C ARG A 151 10.62 -0.33 0.28
N LEU A 152 9.63 -0.23 -0.59
CA LEU A 152 8.24 -0.40 -0.24
C LEU A 152 7.68 -1.64 -0.91
N LYS A 153 7.02 -2.46 -0.10
CA LYS A 153 6.33 -3.66 -0.55
C LYS A 153 5.03 -3.82 0.21
N GLN A 154 4.01 -4.37 -0.41
CA GLN A 154 2.72 -4.58 0.21
C GLN A 154 2.01 -5.76 -0.44
N ASP A 155 1.62 -6.73 0.38
CA ASP A 155 0.78 -7.85 -0.03
C ASP A 155 -0.52 -7.30 -0.65
N VAL A 156 -0.87 -7.83 -1.82
CA VAL A 156 -2.08 -7.54 -2.58
C VAL A 156 -2.96 -8.78 -2.53
N LEU A 157 -4.09 -8.66 -1.84
CA LEU A 157 -4.89 -9.82 -1.47
C LEU A 157 -6.20 -9.90 -2.23
N PRO A 158 -6.72 -11.11 -2.48
CA PRO A 158 -8.09 -11.29 -2.92
C PRO A 158 -9.07 -10.78 -1.86
N ASP A 159 -10.26 -10.43 -2.31
CA ASP A 159 -11.41 -10.13 -1.48
C ASP A 159 -11.34 -8.92 -0.54
N ARG A 160 -10.26 -8.15 -0.60
CA ARG A 160 -10.10 -6.89 0.13
C ARG A 160 -9.19 -5.91 -0.60
N TYR A 161 -9.31 -4.64 -0.24
CA TYR A 161 -8.33 -3.65 -0.64
C TYR A 161 -7.15 -3.64 0.34
N THR A 162 -5.98 -3.38 -0.24
CA THR A 162 -4.74 -3.05 0.46
C THR A 162 -4.23 -1.74 -0.08
N TYR A 163 -3.50 -1.01 0.75
CA TYR A 163 -3.08 0.35 0.43
C TYR A 163 -1.58 0.45 0.53
N LEU A 164 -0.95 1.11 -0.43
CA LEU A 164 0.45 1.47 -0.37
C LEU A 164 0.60 2.95 -0.74
N SER A 165 1.10 3.74 0.19
CA SER A 165 1.33 5.16 -0.03
C SER A 165 2.82 5.48 -0.12
N PHE A 166 3.19 6.34 -1.04
CA PHE A 166 4.58 6.77 -1.20
C PHE A 166 4.69 8.15 -1.86
N ASN A 167 5.86 8.76 -1.66
CA ASN A 167 6.31 9.95 -2.39
C ASN A 167 7.62 9.60 -3.09
N ALA A 168 7.63 9.62 -4.42
CA ALA A 168 8.83 9.37 -5.21
C ALA A 168 9.67 10.65 -5.29
N THR A 169 10.96 10.57 -4.98
CA THR A 169 11.86 11.74 -4.89
C THR A 169 12.84 11.85 -6.05
N LYS A 170 12.85 10.86 -6.95
CA LYS A 170 13.79 10.79 -8.06
C LYS A 170 13.07 10.32 -9.32
N THR A 171 13.22 11.07 -10.41
CA THR A 171 12.73 10.67 -11.74
C THR A 171 13.55 9.51 -12.29
N GLY A 172 12.92 8.69 -13.14
CA GLY A 172 13.53 7.53 -13.75
C GLY A 172 12.58 6.34 -13.87
N VAL A 173 13.10 5.25 -14.43
CA VAL A 173 12.38 3.98 -14.56
C VAL A 173 12.96 3.01 -13.55
N PHE A 174 12.11 2.49 -12.67
CA PHE A 174 12.47 1.55 -11.61
C PHE A 174 11.70 0.25 -11.77
N HIS A 175 12.21 -0.84 -11.19
CA HIS A 175 11.55 -2.12 -11.24
C HIS A 175 10.33 -2.17 -10.32
N LEU A 176 9.28 -2.80 -10.82
CA LEU A 176 8.16 -3.33 -10.06
C LEU A 176 8.21 -4.85 -10.19
N THR A 177 8.07 -5.57 -9.09
CA THR A 177 8.13 -7.05 -9.09
C THR A 177 7.10 -7.62 -8.13
N CYS A 178 6.63 -8.85 -8.40
CA CYS A 178 5.91 -9.63 -7.40
C CYS A 178 6.89 -10.23 -6.39
N ALA A 179 6.65 -10.05 -5.08
CA ALA A 179 7.49 -10.62 -4.01
C ALA A 179 6.76 -11.66 -3.13
N GLU A 180 5.61 -12.16 -3.58
CA GLU A 180 4.87 -13.26 -2.95
C GLU A 180 4.61 -14.36 -3.97
N PHE A 181 4.87 -15.61 -3.62
CA PHE A 181 4.82 -16.71 -4.58
C PHE A 181 3.38 -16.91 -5.08
N CYS A 182 3.14 -16.51 -6.33
CA CYS A 182 1.81 -16.45 -6.91
C CYS A 182 1.58 -17.48 -8.04
N GLY A 183 2.45 -18.48 -8.21
CA GLY A 183 2.28 -19.57 -9.19
C GLY A 183 3.48 -19.77 -10.11
N THR A 184 3.29 -20.56 -11.18
CA THR A 184 4.36 -21.01 -12.10
C THR A 184 5.22 -19.88 -12.64
N ASP A 185 4.61 -18.82 -13.16
CA ASP A 185 5.32 -17.69 -13.77
C ASP A 185 5.52 -16.52 -12.78
N HIS A 186 5.55 -16.81 -11.47
CA HIS A 186 5.80 -15.82 -10.42
C HIS A 186 7.07 -15.00 -10.68
N SER A 187 8.16 -15.64 -11.11
CA SER A 187 9.45 -15.00 -11.33
C SER A 187 9.46 -14.00 -12.49
N VAL A 188 8.48 -14.07 -13.40
CA VAL A 188 8.34 -13.15 -14.55
C VAL A 188 7.20 -12.16 -14.36
N MET A 189 6.49 -12.21 -13.23
CA MET A 189 5.50 -11.20 -12.84
C MET A 189 6.20 -9.89 -12.44
N ALA A 190 6.59 -9.13 -13.44
CA ALA A 190 7.35 -7.90 -13.29
C ALA A 190 6.67 -6.76 -14.04
N GLY A 191 7.04 -5.54 -13.68
CA GLY A 191 6.63 -4.31 -14.32
C GLY A 191 7.63 -3.19 -14.08
N ARG A 192 7.20 -1.97 -14.36
CA ARG A 192 8.03 -0.77 -14.24
C ARG A 192 7.28 0.34 -13.52
N LEU A 193 7.95 0.96 -12.55
CA LEU A 193 7.55 2.25 -12.02
C LEU A 193 8.24 3.34 -12.85
N VAL A 194 7.46 4.18 -13.51
CA VAL A 194 7.95 5.28 -14.35
C VAL A 194 7.69 6.60 -13.63
N VAL A 195 8.72 7.13 -12.99
CA VAL A 195 8.65 8.40 -12.26
C VAL A 195 9.08 9.53 -13.18
N VAL A 196 8.16 10.43 -13.46
CA VAL A 196 8.36 11.55 -14.41
C VAL A 196 8.07 12.89 -13.73
N THR A 197 8.37 13.99 -14.43
CA THR A 197 7.96 15.32 -13.96
C THR A 197 6.43 15.48 -13.99
N PRO A 198 5.84 16.35 -13.16
CA PRO A 198 4.40 16.63 -13.21
C PRO A 198 3.90 17.04 -14.61
N GLU A 199 4.72 17.79 -15.37
CA GLU A 199 4.41 18.22 -16.73
C GLU A 199 4.43 17.06 -17.72
N GLU A 200 5.38 16.13 -17.59
CA GLU A 200 5.40 14.89 -18.37
C GLU A 200 4.24 13.97 -18.01
N TYR A 201 3.93 13.82 -16.73
CA TYR A 201 2.79 13.02 -16.27
C TYR A 201 1.47 13.56 -16.85
N SER A 202 1.26 14.87 -16.78
CA SER A 202 0.08 15.54 -17.34
C SER A 202 -0.04 15.31 -18.86
N ARG A 203 1.07 15.46 -19.60
CA ARG A 203 1.10 15.20 -21.05
C ARG A 203 0.85 13.74 -21.39
N TRP A 204 1.49 12.81 -20.68
CA TRP A 204 1.28 11.38 -20.86
C TRP A 204 -0.18 11.00 -20.61
N ASN A 205 -0.76 11.52 -19.53
CA ASN A 205 -2.14 11.27 -19.15
C ASN A 205 -3.14 11.85 -20.15
N ALA A 206 -2.85 13.02 -20.73
CA ALA A 206 -3.68 13.66 -21.76
C ALA A 206 -3.51 13.02 -23.16
N ALA A 207 -2.40 12.33 -23.42
CA ALA A 207 -2.13 11.69 -24.70
C ALA A 207 -2.81 10.32 -24.84
N LEU A 208 -3.21 9.70 -23.72
CA LEU A 208 -4.06 8.52 -23.76
C LEU A 208 -5.43 8.92 -24.30
N PRO A 209 -6.09 8.09 -25.14
CA PRO A 209 -7.41 8.41 -25.65
C PRO A 209 -8.30 8.83 -24.49
N GLU A 210 -9.08 9.90 -24.65
CA GLU A 210 -10.18 10.24 -23.75
C GLU A 210 -11.16 9.06 -23.73
N GLY A 211 -10.85 8.04 -22.95
CA GLY A 211 -11.87 7.20 -22.36
C GLY A 211 -12.55 8.05 -21.31
N ASP A 212 -13.86 7.88 -21.20
CA ASP A 212 -14.61 8.31 -20.03
C ASP A 212 -13.78 8.07 -18.76
N ASP A 213 -13.65 9.07 -17.89
CA ASP A 213 -12.94 8.89 -16.62
C ASP A 213 -13.57 7.74 -15.80
N LEU A 214 -12.91 7.32 -14.72
CA LEU A 214 -13.42 6.18 -13.94
C LEU A 214 -14.86 6.39 -13.45
N ALA A 215 -15.26 7.64 -13.16
CA ALA A 215 -16.61 7.97 -12.71
C ALA A 215 -17.63 7.88 -13.85
N HIS A 216 -17.30 8.31 -15.06
CA HIS A 216 -18.15 8.18 -16.25
C HIS A 216 -18.33 6.71 -16.65
N GLN A 217 -17.25 5.92 -16.65
CA GLN A 217 -17.33 4.46 -16.84
C GLN A 217 -18.21 3.81 -15.76
N GLY A 218 -18.05 4.25 -14.52
CA GLY A 218 -18.85 3.80 -13.38
C GLY A 218 -20.33 4.13 -13.55
N LYS A 219 -20.67 5.32 -14.03
CA LYS A 219 -22.04 5.74 -14.32
C LYS A 219 -22.70 4.84 -15.37
N ALA A 220 -21.98 4.55 -16.46
CA ALA A 220 -22.48 3.66 -17.51
C ALA A 220 -22.74 2.25 -16.95
N LEU A 221 -21.82 1.72 -16.13
CA LEU A 221 -21.99 0.44 -15.44
C LEU A 221 -23.18 0.46 -14.49
N PHE A 222 -23.32 1.52 -13.68
CA PHE A 222 -24.39 1.72 -12.72
C PHE A 222 -25.78 1.69 -13.37
N LEU A 223 -25.91 2.30 -14.57
CA LEU A 223 -27.14 2.24 -15.36
C LEU A 223 -27.36 0.84 -15.96
N SER A 224 -26.32 0.23 -16.55
CA SER A 224 -26.41 -1.07 -17.22
C SER A 224 -26.73 -2.24 -16.26
N LEU A 225 -26.25 -2.16 -15.02
CA LEU A 225 -26.49 -3.16 -13.97
C LEU A 225 -27.81 -2.93 -13.23
N GLY A 226 -28.57 -1.88 -13.60
CA GLY A 226 -29.87 -1.57 -13.01
C GLY A 226 -29.80 -0.92 -11.62
N CYS A 227 -28.61 -0.53 -11.15
CA CYS A 227 -28.43 0.09 -9.83
C CYS A 227 -29.27 1.38 -9.68
N SER A 228 -29.47 2.12 -10.78
CA SER A 228 -30.30 3.33 -10.79
C SER A 228 -31.76 3.04 -10.45
N GLY A 229 -32.29 1.88 -10.82
CA GLY A 229 -33.68 1.51 -10.53
C GLY A 229 -34.01 1.48 -9.03
N CYS A 230 -33.00 1.34 -8.17
CA CYS A 230 -33.15 1.35 -6.72
C CYS A 230 -32.59 2.63 -6.06
N HIS A 231 -31.43 3.11 -6.52
CA HIS A 231 -30.65 4.13 -5.80
C HIS A 231 -30.81 5.58 -6.30
N THR A 232 -31.61 5.83 -7.35
CA THR A 232 -31.87 7.23 -7.78
C THR A 232 -33.11 7.83 -7.10
N PRO A 233 -33.15 9.17 -6.91
CA PRO A 233 -34.34 9.87 -6.46
C PRO A 233 -35.55 9.52 -7.34
N GLY A 234 -36.64 9.04 -6.73
CA GLY A 234 -37.86 8.62 -7.43
C GLY A 234 -38.00 7.11 -7.67
N SER A 235 -37.03 6.30 -7.22
CA SER A 235 -37.20 4.84 -7.14
C SER A 235 -38.37 4.46 -6.21
N THR A 236 -39.15 3.45 -6.59
CA THR A 236 -40.19 2.86 -5.74
C THR A 236 -39.61 1.88 -4.71
N VAL A 237 -38.37 1.43 -4.91
CA VAL A 237 -37.63 0.57 -3.98
C VAL A 237 -36.97 1.44 -2.91
N HIS A 238 -37.28 1.16 -1.65
CA HIS A 238 -36.64 1.84 -0.52
C HIS A 238 -35.19 1.36 -0.37
N ALA A 239 -34.27 2.08 -1.00
CA ALA A 239 -32.83 1.87 -0.93
C ALA A 239 -32.12 3.15 -0.46
N PRO A 240 -30.91 3.03 0.12
CA PRO A 240 -30.18 4.19 0.63
C PRO A 240 -29.73 5.12 -0.49
N ASP A 241 -29.75 6.43 -0.20
CA ASP A 241 -29.16 7.45 -1.07
C ASP A 241 -27.64 7.31 -1.10
N LEU A 242 -27.07 7.42 -2.29
CA LEU A 242 -25.63 7.33 -2.52
C LEU A 242 -24.96 8.71 -2.53
N LYS A 243 -25.74 9.79 -2.60
CA LYS A 243 -25.20 11.16 -2.61
C LYS A 243 -24.50 11.47 -1.29
N GLY A 244 -23.22 11.80 -1.35
CA GLY A 244 -22.44 12.15 -0.15
C GLY A 244 -22.12 10.96 0.75
N VAL A 245 -22.36 9.72 0.31
CA VAL A 245 -22.15 8.54 1.17
C VAL A 245 -20.67 8.29 1.43
N PHE A 246 -19.80 8.53 0.45
CA PHE A 246 -18.38 8.26 0.61
C PHE A 246 -17.76 9.13 1.71
N GLY A 247 -17.05 8.50 2.66
CA GLY A 247 -16.47 9.15 3.83
C GLY A 247 -17.46 9.45 4.96
N SER A 248 -18.77 9.23 4.75
CA SER A 248 -19.77 9.40 5.79
C SER A 248 -19.76 8.27 6.83
N SER A 249 -20.38 8.52 7.98
CA SER A 249 -20.60 7.53 9.04
C SER A 249 -21.93 6.81 8.80
N VAL A 250 -21.89 5.48 8.62
CA VAL A 250 -23.04 4.65 8.31
C VAL A 250 -23.34 3.70 9.47
N GLN A 251 -24.57 3.73 9.96
CA GLN A 251 -25.06 2.77 10.95
C GLN A 251 -25.56 1.50 10.25
N LEU A 252 -25.10 0.35 10.74
CA LEU A 252 -25.44 -0.97 10.23
C LEU A 252 -26.61 -1.57 11.02
N ALA A 253 -27.30 -2.52 10.39
CA ALA A 253 -28.44 -3.22 10.99
C ALA A 253 -28.06 -4.06 12.23
N ASP A 254 -26.78 -4.37 12.44
CA ASP A 254 -26.25 -5.07 13.61
C ASP A 254 -25.82 -4.13 14.76
N GLY A 255 -26.04 -2.82 14.60
CA GLY A 255 -25.70 -1.79 15.59
C GLY A 255 -24.27 -1.26 15.51
N ARG A 256 -23.43 -1.79 14.61
CA ARG A 256 -22.10 -1.22 14.35
C ARG A 256 -22.21 0.07 13.54
N THR A 257 -21.24 0.95 13.73
CA THR A 257 -21.04 2.15 12.90
C THR A 257 -19.73 2.01 12.15
N VAL A 258 -19.76 2.23 10.84
CA VAL A 258 -18.60 2.12 9.95
C VAL A 258 -18.45 3.38 9.11
N THR A 259 -17.24 3.70 8.69
CA THR A 259 -17.00 4.74 7.68
C THR A 259 -17.21 4.14 6.29
N ALA A 260 -17.94 4.85 5.43
CA ALA A 260 -18.18 4.43 4.06
C ALA A 260 -16.96 4.71 3.16
N ASP A 261 -15.91 3.93 3.34
CA ASP A 261 -14.69 3.93 2.53
C ASP A 261 -14.82 3.02 1.29
N GLU A 262 -13.74 2.91 0.50
CA GLU A 262 -13.72 2.07 -0.71
C GLU A 262 -14.01 0.60 -0.43
N ALA A 263 -13.53 0.08 0.70
CA ALA A 263 -13.74 -1.31 1.10
C ALA A 263 -15.21 -1.56 1.46
N TYR A 264 -15.83 -0.64 2.19
CA TYR A 264 -17.25 -0.68 2.49
C TYR A 264 -18.11 -0.67 1.23
N LEU A 265 -17.87 0.27 0.30
CA LEU A 265 -18.64 0.37 -0.94
C LEU A 265 -18.47 -0.87 -1.83
N ARG A 266 -17.25 -1.40 -1.94
CA ARG A 266 -16.99 -2.68 -2.62
C ARG A 266 -17.81 -3.80 -1.99
N ASP A 267 -17.78 -3.91 -0.67
CA ASP A 267 -18.48 -4.98 0.04
C ASP A 267 -20.00 -4.85 -0.12
N CYS A 268 -20.57 -3.65 -0.14
CA CYS A 268 -21.98 -3.46 -0.43
C CYS A 268 -22.36 -3.90 -1.85
N ILE A 269 -21.49 -3.69 -2.85
CA ILE A 269 -21.74 -4.12 -4.23
C ILE A 269 -21.65 -5.65 -4.34
N LEU A 270 -20.60 -6.26 -3.79
CA LEU A 270 -20.31 -7.68 -3.98
C LEU A 270 -21.03 -8.58 -2.98
N LEU A 271 -21.27 -8.11 -1.76
CA LEU A 271 -21.78 -8.86 -0.62
C LEU A 271 -22.76 -7.97 0.21
N PRO A 272 -23.90 -7.54 -0.37
CA PRO A 272 -24.78 -6.51 0.22
C PRO A 272 -25.26 -6.82 1.64
N ASP A 273 -25.43 -8.10 1.99
CA ASP A 273 -25.87 -8.52 3.33
C ASP A 273 -24.77 -8.44 4.40
N LYS A 274 -23.49 -8.35 4.01
CA LYS A 274 -22.35 -8.32 4.94
C LYS A 274 -22.36 -7.08 5.84
N ASN A 275 -22.62 -5.91 5.26
CA ASN A 275 -22.63 -4.62 5.93
C ASN A 275 -23.94 -3.87 5.64
N ARG A 276 -25.09 -4.52 5.91
CA ARG A 276 -26.41 -3.95 5.62
C ARG A 276 -26.67 -2.69 6.44
N VAL A 277 -27.06 -1.61 5.77
CA VAL A 277 -27.44 -0.33 6.40
C VAL A 277 -28.69 -0.51 7.26
N ALA A 278 -28.70 0.11 8.43
CA ALA A 278 -29.86 0.12 9.32
C ALA A 278 -31.09 0.74 8.62
N GLY A 279 -32.27 0.14 8.80
CA GLY A 279 -33.52 0.64 8.24
C GLY A 279 -33.84 0.20 6.81
N PHE A 280 -32.93 -0.50 6.11
CA PHE A 280 -33.17 -0.98 4.74
C PHE A 280 -33.34 -2.52 4.68
N PRO A 281 -34.34 -3.01 3.92
CA PRO A 281 -34.54 -4.45 3.74
C PRO A 281 -33.44 -5.07 2.83
N PRO A 282 -33.15 -6.38 2.95
CA PRO A 282 -32.13 -7.07 2.13
C PRO A 282 -32.67 -7.35 0.71
N LEU A 283 -32.85 -6.30 -0.09
CA LEU A 283 -33.36 -6.37 -1.47
C LEU A 283 -32.27 -6.24 -2.53
N MET A 284 -31.07 -5.79 -2.15
CA MET A 284 -29.98 -5.56 -3.09
C MET A 284 -29.43 -6.90 -3.62
N PRO A 285 -29.38 -7.13 -4.94
CA PRO A 285 -28.79 -8.34 -5.51
C PRO A 285 -27.29 -8.47 -5.22
N ASN A 286 -26.82 -9.71 -5.14
CA ASN A 286 -25.40 -10.01 -5.00
C ASN A 286 -24.70 -9.97 -6.38
N PHE A 287 -23.68 -9.13 -6.53
CA PHE A 287 -22.90 -8.98 -7.77
C PHE A 287 -21.55 -9.72 -7.77
N SER A 288 -21.26 -10.51 -6.74
CA SER A 288 -20.08 -11.38 -6.71
C SER A 288 -20.05 -12.32 -7.91
N GLY A 289 -18.90 -12.37 -8.61
CA GLY A 289 -18.73 -13.15 -9.84
C GLY A 289 -19.33 -12.52 -11.11
N SER A 290 -20.28 -11.60 -10.99
CA SER A 290 -20.91 -10.89 -12.12
C SER A 290 -20.16 -9.61 -12.51
N VAL A 291 -19.41 -9.03 -11.57
CA VAL A 291 -18.69 -7.77 -11.77
C VAL A 291 -17.20 -8.00 -11.45
N THR A 292 -16.34 -7.61 -12.38
CA THR A 292 -14.87 -7.73 -12.21
C THR A 292 -14.34 -6.67 -11.24
N PRO A 293 -13.16 -6.89 -10.60
CA PRO A 293 -12.55 -5.88 -9.73
C PRO A 293 -12.39 -4.50 -10.40
N GLY A 294 -12.02 -4.47 -11.69
CA GLY A 294 -11.92 -3.24 -12.46
C GLY A 294 -13.26 -2.50 -12.63
N GLN A 295 -14.36 -3.22 -12.81
CA GLN A 295 -15.69 -2.60 -12.88
C GLN A 295 -16.15 -2.09 -11.51
N VAL A 296 -15.82 -2.80 -10.42
CA VAL A 296 -16.08 -2.31 -9.06
C VAL A 296 -15.35 -0.99 -8.80
N ILE A 297 -14.10 -0.88 -9.24
CA ILE A 297 -13.32 0.37 -9.14
C ILE A 297 -14.06 1.52 -9.82
N SER A 298 -14.52 1.35 -11.07
CA SER A 298 -15.29 2.38 -11.78
C SER A 298 -16.60 2.72 -11.06
N LEU A 299 -17.36 1.72 -10.57
CA LEU A 299 -18.59 1.95 -9.81
C LEU A 299 -18.34 2.76 -8.53
N VAL A 300 -17.28 2.43 -7.79
CA VAL A 300 -16.88 3.17 -6.57
C VAL A 300 -16.47 4.61 -6.93
N ALA A 301 -15.71 4.80 -8.02
CA ALA A 301 -15.33 6.14 -8.50
C ALA A 301 -16.57 6.99 -8.85
N TYR A 302 -17.59 6.40 -9.47
CA TYR A 302 -18.86 7.07 -9.71
C TYR A 302 -19.56 7.46 -8.41
N ILE A 303 -19.67 6.57 -7.43
CA ILE A 303 -20.28 6.87 -6.12
C ILE A 303 -19.52 8.00 -5.42
N LYS A 304 -18.18 7.99 -5.44
CA LYS A 304 -17.33 9.08 -4.92
C LYS A 304 -17.66 10.42 -5.59
N SER A 305 -17.91 10.42 -6.89
CA SER A 305 -18.24 11.64 -7.65
C SER A 305 -19.57 12.29 -7.26
N LEU A 306 -20.53 11.50 -6.75
CA LEU A 306 -21.85 12.00 -6.34
C LEU A 306 -21.76 12.92 -5.12
N SER A 307 -20.71 12.80 -4.30
CA SER A 307 -20.46 13.68 -3.15
C SER A 307 -20.17 15.13 -3.56
N GLY A 308 -19.65 15.37 -4.77
CA GLY A 308 -19.24 16.70 -5.26
C GLY A 308 -20.35 17.52 -5.94
N GLN A 309 -21.49 16.92 -6.32
CA GLN A 309 -22.57 17.59 -7.06
C GLN A 309 -23.55 18.39 -6.15
N SER A 310 -23.01 19.07 -5.14
CA SER A 310 -23.79 19.84 -4.15
C SER A 310 -23.43 21.33 -4.19
N ALA A 311 -23.40 21.93 -5.39
CA ALA A 311 -23.23 23.39 -5.53
C ALA A 311 -23.82 24.01 -6.81
N ASP A 312 -24.62 23.31 -7.61
CA ASP A 312 -25.25 23.93 -8.79
C ASP A 312 -26.70 23.45 -8.98
N THR A 313 -27.57 23.91 -8.09
CA THR A 313 -29.01 23.99 -8.36
C THR A 313 -29.55 25.27 -7.74
N GLY A 314 -29.74 26.30 -8.57
CA GLY A 314 -30.78 27.29 -8.35
C GLY A 314 -30.33 28.73 -8.10
N GLN A 315 -29.89 29.42 -9.16
CA GLN A 315 -30.27 30.83 -9.34
C GLN A 315 -30.83 31.00 -10.75
N GLY A 316 -32.17 30.93 -10.83
CA GLY A 316 -32.92 31.32 -12.01
C GLY A 316 -32.73 32.81 -12.29
N ALA A 317 -32.50 33.12 -13.57
CA ALA A 317 -32.54 34.50 -14.06
C ALA A 317 -33.94 35.09 -13.86
N PRO A 318 -34.09 36.34 -13.38
CA PRO A 318 -35.34 37.05 -13.50
C PRO A 318 -35.47 37.60 -14.93
N LEU A 319 -36.53 37.19 -15.62
CA LEU A 319 -36.99 37.79 -16.88
C LEU A 319 -37.52 39.21 -16.61
N PRO A 320 -37.26 40.20 -17.50
CA PRO A 320 -38.25 41.20 -17.85
C PRO A 320 -39.25 40.68 -18.89
#